data_AF-A0A180G135-F1
#
_entry.id   AF-A0A180G135-F1
#
_cell.length_a   1.000
_cell.length_b   1.000
_cell.length_c   1.000
_cell.angle_alpha   90.00
_cell.angle_beta   90.00
_cell.angle_gamma   90.00
#
_symmetry.space_group_name_H-M   'P 1'
#
loop_
_entity.id
_entity.type
_entity.pdbx_description
1 polymer ?
#
loop_
_entity_poly.entity_id
_entity_poly.type
_entity_poly.pdbx_seq_one_letter_code
_entity_poly.pdbx_strand_id
1 'polypeptide(L)'
;FDNPALAYKTARLCLIDTLGCGLEVLRFPTCSKLLGPVVEGTVLPNGTQVPGMAFVLDPIRGAFNVGTMIQWLDYNNCFLAAEWGHPSDNLGSILSLCASSFY
;
A
#
# COMPACT_ATOMS: atom_id res chain seq x y z
N PHE A 1 0.45 -22.86 -10.81
CA PHE A 1 1.47 -22.71 -9.76
C PHE A 1 1.79 -24.10 -9.23
N ASP A 2 3.03 -24.54 -9.41
CA ASP A 2 3.38 -25.95 -9.15
C ASP A 2 3.54 -26.25 -7.66
N ASN A 3 3.54 -25.21 -6.81
CA ASN A 3 3.49 -25.32 -5.34
C ASN A 3 2.73 -24.14 -4.70
N PRO A 4 1.42 -24.31 -4.40
CA PRO A 4 0.61 -23.27 -3.74
C PRO A 4 1.13 -22.87 -2.35
N ALA A 5 1.67 -23.82 -1.58
CA ALA A 5 2.17 -23.54 -0.23
C ALA A 5 3.37 -22.58 -0.27
N LEU A 6 4.27 -22.75 -1.24
CA LEU A 6 5.37 -21.81 -1.47
C LEU A 6 4.84 -20.43 -1.88
N ALA A 7 3.86 -20.37 -2.79
CA ALA A 7 3.28 -19.11 -3.24
C ALA A 7 2.66 -18.31 -2.08
N TYR A 8 1.84 -18.95 -1.24
CA TYR A 8 1.25 -18.29 -0.06
C TYR A 8 2.31 -17.87 0.97
N LYS A 9 3.34 -18.69 1.20
CA LYS A 9 4.45 -18.33 2.08
C LYS A 9 5.18 -17.08 1.57
N THR A 10 5.49 -17.02 0.28
CA THR A 10 6.17 -15.88 -0.33
C THR A 10 5.27 -14.64 -0.35
N ALA A 11 3.97 -14.78 -0.63
CA ALA A 11 3.01 -13.67 -0.58
C ALA A 11 2.93 -13.07 0.84
N ARG A 12 2.94 -13.91 1.89
CA ARG A 12 3.00 -13.43 3.28
C ARG A 12 4.27 -12.64 3.57
N LEU A 13 5.43 -13.09 3.07
CA LEU A 13 6.68 -12.36 3.23
C LEU A 13 6.67 -11.04 2.47
N CYS A 14 6.19 -11.05 1.22
CA CYS A 14 6.02 -9.86 0.41
C CYS A 14 5.12 -8.84 1.10
N LEU A 15 3.99 -9.26 1.68
CA LEU A 15 3.10 -8.37 2.40
C LEU A 15 3.81 -7.67 3.58
N ILE A 16 4.57 -8.42 4.38
CA ILE A 16 5.30 -7.87 5.54
C ILE A 16 6.38 -6.88 5.08
N ASP A 17 7.15 -7.26 4.06
CA ASP A 17 8.21 -6.44 3.47
C ASP A 17 7.67 -5.12 2.89
N THR A 18 6.60 -5.20 2.10
CA THR A 18 5.96 -4.04 1.47
C THR A 18 5.38 -3.07 2.51
N LEU A 19 4.73 -3.59 3.56
CA LEU A 19 4.27 -2.75 4.67
C LEU A 19 5.45 -2.10 5.42
N GLY A 20 6.55 -2.82 5.60
CA GLY A 20 7.78 -2.27 6.18
C GLY A 20 8.34 -1.10 5.36
N CYS A 21 8.43 -1.25 4.04
CA CYS A 21 8.84 -0.19 3.12
C CYS A 21 7.94 1.04 3.25
N GLY A 22 6.63 0.83 3.28
CA GLY A 22 5.64 1.91 3.43
C GLY A 22 5.75 2.65 4.77
N LEU A 23 6.07 1.96 5.86
CA LEU A 23 6.24 2.60 7.18
C LEU A 23 7.54 3.39 7.28
N GLU A 24 8.64 2.92 6.67
CA GLU A 24 9.92 3.63 6.67
C GLU A 24 9.80 5.01 6.00
N VAL A 25 8.94 5.13 4.98
CA VAL A 25 8.74 6.39 4.27
C VAL A 25 8.18 7.52 5.14
N LEU A 26 7.51 7.20 6.25
CA LEU A 26 6.91 8.19 7.14
C LEU A 26 7.96 9.11 7.78
N ARG A 27 9.24 8.73 7.73
CA ARG A 27 10.40 9.53 8.13
C ARG A 27 10.80 10.58 7.07
N PHE A 28 10.20 10.54 5.88
CA PHE A 28 10.52 11.39 4.74
C PHE A 28 9.37 12.37 4.45
N PRO A 29 9.53 13.67 4.79
CA PRO A 29 8.49 14.66 4.57
C PRO A 29 8.10 14.86 3.10
N THR A 30 8.97 14.48 2.16
CA THR A 30 8.69 14.57 0.72
C THR A 30 7.57 13.62 0.28
N CYS A 31 7.53 12.40 0.83
CA CYS A 31 6.41 11.47 0.62
C CYS A 31 5.17 11.97 1.35
N SER A 32 5.31 12.28 2.64
CA SER A 32 4.18 12.56 3.54
C SER A 32 3.34 13.76 3.09
N LYS A 33 3.93 14.73 2.38
CA LYS A 33 3.23 15.89 1.79
C LYS A 33 2.20 15.53 0.72
N LEU A 34 2.31 14.35 0.10
CA LEU A 34 1.39 13.90 -0.95
C LEU A 34 0.26 13.02 -0.39
N LEU A 35 0.36 12.63 0.88
CA LEU A 35 -0.59 11.75 1.56
C LEU A 35 -1.76 12.55 2.17
N GLY A 36 -2.75 11.83 2.71
CA GLY A 36 -3.95 12.41 3.31
C GLY A 36 -5.11 12.61 2.33
N PRO A 37 -6.23 13.16 2.83
CA PRO A 37 -7.41 13.42 2.02
C PRO A 37 -7.16 14.52 0.99
N VAL A 38 -7.95 14.52 -0.09
CA VAL A 38 -7.89 15.61 -1.08
C VAL A 38 -8.39 16.93 -0.48
N VAL A 39 -9.41 16.87 0.38
CA VAL A 39 -9.96 18.00 1.13
C VAL A 39 -9.76 17.74 2.62
N GLU A 40 -9.10 18.66 3.30
CA GLU A 40 -8.86 18.56 4.74
C GLU A 40 -10.20 18.50 5.52
N GLY A 41 -10.26 17.66 6.55
CA GLY A 41 -11.48 17.45 7.33
C GLY A 41 -12.52 16.54 6.68
N THR A 42 -12.22 15.92 5.54
CA THR A 42 -13.09 14.87 4.96
C THR A 42 -13.28 13.74 5.96
N VAL A 43 -14.55 13.40 6.25
CA VAL A 43 -14.93 12.28 7.11
C VAL A 43 -15.59 11.23 6.26
N LEU A 44 -15.02 10.02 6.26
CA LEU A 44 -15.59 8.86 5.59
C LEU A 44 -15.92 7.77 6.60
N PRO A 45 -17.20 7.47 6.87
CA PRO A 45 -17.54 6.29 7.64
C PRO A 45 -17.07 5.06 6.86
N ASN A 46 -16.35 4.16 7.54
CA ASN A 46 -15.89 2.87 6.99
C ASN A 46 -14.90 3.01 5.80
N GLY A 47 -14.15 4.11 5.75
CA GLY A 47 -13.10 4.29 4.76
C GLY A 47 -11.87 3.41 5.01
N THR A 48 -10.96 3.39 4.04
CA THR A 48 -9.65 2.78 4.11
C THR A 48 -8.79 3.49 5.16
N GLN A 49 -8.31 2.73 6.15
CA GLN A 49 -7.27 3.19 7.08
C GLN A 49 -5.89 3.09 6.42
N VAL A 50 -5.13 4.18 6.41
CA VAL A 50 -3.76 4.19 5.88
C VAL A 50 -2.80 3.69 6.98
N PRO A 51 -2.02 2.61 6.75
CA PRO A 51 -1.09 2.09 7.75
C PRO A 51 -0.11 3.14 8.28
N GLY A 52 0.04 3.23 9.59
CA GLY A 52 0.96 4.18 10.23
C GLY A 52 0.50 5.65 10.24
N MET A 53 -0.72 5.96 9.76
CA MET A 53 -1.30 7.30 9.78
C MET A 53 -2.71 7.29 10.40
N ALA A 54 -3.21 8.47 10.78
CA ALA A 54 -4.56 8.63 11.32
C ALA A 54 -5.63 8.87 10.25
N PHE A 55 -5.29 8.73 8.97
CA PHE A 55 -6.21 9.02 7.86
C PHE A 55 -7.17 7.86 7.59
N VAL A 56 -8.45 8.21 7.42
CA VAL A 56 -9.51 7.34 6.92
C VAL A 56 -10.01 7.92 5.61
N LEU A 57 -9.81 7.21 4.51
CA LEU A 57 -9.95 7.73 3.14
C LEU A 57 -10.91 6.87 2.33
N ASP A 58 -11.41 7.40 1.22
CA ASP A 58 -12.11 6.56 0.24
C ASP A 58 -11.13 5.55 -0.39
N PRO A 59 -11.61 4.44 -0.98
CA PRO A 59 -10.73 3.39 -1.46
C PRO A 59 -9.76 3.84 -2.55
N ILE A 60 -10.13 4.85 -3.35
CA ILE A 60 -9.29 5.39 -4.42
C ILE A 60 -8.15 6.18 -3.80
N ARG A 61 -8.46 7.08 -2.87
CA ARG A 61 -7.44 7.89 -2.19
C ARG A 61 -6.58 7.05 -1.23
N GLY A 62 -7.17 6.06 -0.57
CA GLY A 62 -6.45 5.03 0.20
C GLY A 62 -5.44 4.29 -0.66
N ALA A 63 -5.84 3.84 -1.85
CA ALA A 63 -4.96 3.12 -2.76
C ALA A 63 -3.77 3.97 -3.22
N PHE A 64 -4.03 5.24 -3.54
CA PHE A 64 -2.97 6.19 -3.86
C PHE A 64 -2.00 6.37 -2.68
N ASN A 65 -2.51 6.53 -1.46
CA ASN A 65 -1.68 6.75 -0.27
C ASN A 65 -0.77 5.54 -0.01
N VAL A 66 -1.36 4.34 0.07
CA VAL A 66 -0.61 3.10 0.33
C VAL A 66 0.37 2.81 -0.81
N GLY A 67 -0.06 2.91 -2.08
CA GLY A 67 0.79 2.68 -3.25
C GLY A 67 1.98 3.65 -3.30
N THR A 68 1.73 4.94 -3.04
CA THR A 68 2.79 5.96 -2.97
C THR A 68 3.80 5.62 -1.87
N MET A 69 3.33 5.23 -0.69
CA MET A 69 4.21 4.90 0.44
C MET A 69 5.13 3.72 0.14
N ILE A 70 4.57 2.64 -0.41
CA ILE A 70 5.28 1.36 -0.50
C ILE A 70 6.37 1.35 -1.58
N GLN A 71 6.23 2.19 -2.61
CA GLN A 71 7.19 2.31 -3.72
C GLN A 71 8.17 3.48 -3.55
N TRP A 72 7.92 4.42 -2.64
CA TRP A 72 8.64 5.70 -2.58
C TRP A 72 10.17 5.59 -2.49
N LEU A 73 10.67 4.64 -1.70
CA LEU A 73 12.10 4.44 -1.48
C LEU A 73 12.71 3.40 -2.42
N ASP A 74 11.91 2.78 -3.29
CA ASP A 74 12.34 1.76 -4.24
C ASP A 74 13.00 0.54 -3.55
N TYR A 75 12.45 0.14 -2.39
CA TYR A 75 12.94 -0.97 -1.56
C TYR A 75 12.06 -2.21 -1.61
N ASN A 76 10.83 -2.06 -2.08
CA ASN A 76 9.87 -3.15 -2.23
C ASN A 76 10.29 -4.13 -3.35
N ASN A 77 9.58 -5.24 -3.47
CA ASN A 77 9.97 -6.33 -4.37
C ASN A 77 10.18 -5.88 -5.83
N CYS A 78 11.05 -6.58 -6.56
CA CYS A 78 11.24 -6.38 -8.01
C CYS A 78 10.87 -7.64 -8.79
N PHE A 79 10.41 -7.45 -10.01
CA PHE A 79 10.29 -8.46 -11.04
C PHE A 79 11.01 -7.99 -12.30
N LEU A 80 12.05 -8.73 -12.70
CA LEU A 80 12.89 -8.40 -13.85
C LEU A 80 12.57 -9.35 -15.00
N ALA A 81 11.94 -8.82 -16.05
CA ALA A 81 11.63 -9.54 -17.28
C ALA A 81 11.90 -8.65 -18.50
N ALA A 82 11.19 -8.89 -19.60
CA ALA A 82 11.21 -7.98 -20.76
C ALA A 82 10.78 -6.55 -20.37
N GLU A 83 9.89 -6.44 -19.39
CA GLU A 83 9.54 -5.21 -18.69
C GLU A 83 9.94 -5.34 -17.22
N TRP A 84 10.34 -4.22 -16.61
CA TRP A 84 10.71 -4.18 -15.19
C TRP A 84 9.53 -3.65 -14.38
N GLY A 85 9.40 -4.09 -13.14
CA GLY A 85 8.42 -3.48 -12.25
C GLY A 85 8.37 -4.11 -10.87
N HIS A 86 7.45 -3.58 -10.06
CA HIS A 86 7.28 -3.95 -8.67
C HIS A 86 5.85 -4.46 -8.46
N PRO A 87 5.61 -5.78 -8.57
CA PRO A 87 4.25 -6.31 -8.45
C PRO A 87 3.57 -6.00 -7.10
N SER A 88 4.35 -5.74 -6.05
CA SER A 88 3.82 -5.32 -4.74
C SER A 88 3.08 -3.98 -4.77
N ASP A 89 3.26 -3.15 -5.80
CA ASP A 89 2.54 -1.89 -5.99
C ASP A 89 1.02 -2.09 -5.97
N ASN A 90 0.56 -3.25 -6.45
CA ASN A 90 -0.84 -3.63 -6.45
C ASN A 90 -1.42 -3.82 -5.04
N LEU A 91 -0.58 -3.95 -4.00
CA LEU A 91 -1.06 -4.00 -2.62
C LEU A 91 -1.73 -2.70 -2.18
N GLY A 92 -1.43 -1.56 -2.82
CA GLY A 92 -2.15 -0.31 -2.58
C GLY A 92 -3.65 -0.46 -2.80
N SER A 93 -4.06 -0.96 -3.97
CA SER A 93 -5.48 -1.16 -4.29
C SER A 93 -6.11 -2.33 -3.54
N ILE A 94 -5.40 -3.46 -3.41
CA ILE A 94 -5.88 -4.66 -2.71
C ILE A 94 -6.21 -4.33 -1.25
N LEU A 95 -5.26 -3.72 -0.52
CA LEU A 95 -5.47 -3.38 0.90
C LEU A 95 -6.57 -2.33 1.06
N SER A 96 -6.62 -1.34 0.17
CA SER A 96 -7.60 -0.25 0.29
C SER A 96 -9.03 -0.73 0.05
N LEU A 97 -9.25 -1.55 -0.96
CA LEU A 97 -10.55 -2.16 -1.22
C LEU A 97 -10.93 -3.13 -0.11
N CYS A 98 -10.06 -4.04 0.32
CA CYS A 98 -10.37 -4.98 1.39
C CYS A 98 -10.68 -4.27 2.71
N ALA A 99 -9.97 -3.19 3.06
CA ALA A 99 -10.20 -2.43 4.29
C ALA A 99 -11.55 -1.68 4.30
N SER A 100 -12.07 -1.31 3.13
CA SER A 100 -13.31 -0.53 2.99
C SER A 100 -14.55 -1.38 2.66
N SER A 101 -14.37 -2.65 2.26
CA SER A 101 -15.45 -3.51 1.74
C SER A 101 -16.24 -4.30 2.80
N PHE A 102 -16.06 -4.03 4.09
CA PHE A 102 -16.82 -4.71 5.15
C PHE A 102 -18.11 -3.97 5.52
N TYR A 103 -19.02 -3.81 4.56
CA TYR A 103 -20.47 -3.58 4.76
C TYR A 103 -21.27 -4.23 3.64
#